data_AF-A0A3S1GG73-F1
#
_entry.id   AF-A0A3S1GG73-F1
#
_cell.length_a   1.000
_cell.length_b   1.000
_cell.length_c   1.000
_cell.angle_alpha   90.00
_cell.angle_beta   90.00
_cell.angle_gamma   90.00
#
_symmetry.space_group_name_H-M   'P 1'
#
loop_
_entity.id
_entity.type
_entity.pdbx_description
1 polymer ?
#
loop_
_entity_poly.entity_id
_entity_poly.type
_entity_poly.pdbx_seq_one_letter_code
_entity_poly.pdbx_strand_id
1 'polypeptide(L)'
;MRRIASIASLLALAALALLGGCGEPRFSDAEKKIIASLALNTLPSLKPDTTNQYGDVPAAAALGSTLFFDAGMSRDGTVSCST
;
A
#
# COMPACT_ATOMS: atom_id res chain seq x y z
N MET A 1 -33.75 -40.33 -13.65
CA MET A 1 -33.79 -39.15 -14.55
C MET A 1 -33.90 -37.83 -13.78
N ARG A 2 -34.95 -37.62 -12.98
CA ARG A 2 -35.18 -36.35 -12.24
C ARG A 2 -34.03 -35.94 -11.29
N ARG A 3 -33.42 -36.90 -10.57
CA ARG A 3 -32.28 -36.65 -9.67
C ARG A 3 -30.97 -36.30 -10.41
N ILE A 4 -30.75 -36.89 -11.58
CA ILE A 4 -29.56 -36.62 -12.41
C ILE A 4 -29.65 -35.21 -12.99
N ALA A 5 -30.85 -34.80 -13.44
CA ALA A 5 -31.09 -33.43 -13.90
C ALA A 5 -30.85 -32.39 -12.77
N SER A 6 -31.29 -32.66 -11.55
CA SER A 6 -31.06 -31.75 -10.41
C SER A 6 -29.60 -31.58 -10.04
N ILE A 7 -28.80 -32.65 -10.07
CA ILE A 7 -27.35 -32.60 -9.78
C ILE A 7 -26.61 -31.83 -10.89
N ALA A 8 -26.96 -32.07 -12.15
CA ALA A 8 -26.38 -31.34 -13.28
C ALA A 8 -26.68 -29.83 -13.20
N SER A 9 -27.90 -29.44 -12.81
CA SER A 9 -28.27 -28.05 -12.58
C SER A 9 -27.48 -27.40 -11.44
N LEU A 10 -27.25 -28.10 -10.34
CA LEU A 10 -26.46 -27.59 -9.21
C LEU A 10 -24.98 -27.41 -9.58
N LEU A 11 -24.40 -28.35 -10.32
CA LEU A 11 -23.02 -28.25 -10.82
C LEU A 11 -22.86 -27.09 -11.81
N ALA A 12 -23.85 -26.89 -12.70
CA ALA A 12 -23.85 -25.76 -13.62
C ALA A 12 -23.92 -24.41 -12.89
N LEU A 13 -24.74 -24.31 -11.84
CA LEU A 13 -24.86 -23.10 -11.02
C LEU A 13 -23.57 -22.79 -10.26
N ALA A 14 -22.93 -23.82 -9.70
CA ALA A 14 -21.64 -23.68 -9.01
C ALA A 14 -20.52 -23.25 -9.95
N ALA A 15 -20.47 -23.82 -11.17
CA ALA A 15 -19.50 -23.42 -12.19
C ALA A 15 -19.68 -21.95 -12.62
N LEU A 16 -20.94 -21.50 -12.77
CA LEU A 16 -21.25 -20.12 -13.14
C LEU A 16 -20.86 -19.12 -12.04
N ALA A 17 -21.05 -19.49 -10.77
CA ALA A 17 -20.64 -18.68 -9.62
C ALA A 17 -19.11 -18.54 -9.52
N LEU A 18 -18.35 -19.59 -9.81
CA LEU A 18 -16.88 -19.57 -9.81
C LEU A 18 -16.32 -18.70 -10.95
N LEU A 19 -16.99 -18.65 -12.10
CA LEU A 19 -16.59 -17.81 -13.25
C LEU A 19 -16.90 -16.32 -13.03
N GLY A 20 -17.93 -15.98 -12.24
CA GLY A 20 -18.34 -14.59 -11.98
C GLY A 20 -17.43 -13.82 -11.01
N GLY A 21 -16.57 -14.51 -10.25
CA GLY A 21 -15.68 -13.91 -9.26
C GLY A 21 -14.31 -13.48 -9.79
N CYS A 22 -13.96 -13.78 -11.05
CA CYS A 22 -12.65 -13.50 -11.63
C CYS A 22 -12.53 -12.10 -12.28
N GLY A 23 -13.36 -11.15 -11.87
CA GLY A 23 -13.21 -9.75 -12.26
C GLY A 23 -12.20 -9.07 -11.36
N GLU A 24 -11.03 -8.72 -11.88
CA GLU A 24 -10.11 -7.79 -11.19
C GLU A 24 -10.89 -6.53 -10.79
N PRO A 25 -10.79 -6.06 -9.54
CA PRO A 25 -11.35 -4.77 -9.14
C PRO A 25 -10.76 -3.68 -10.04
N ARG A 26 -11.53 -3.23 -11.03
CA ARG A 26 -11.10 -2.19 -11.95
C ARG A 26 -11.52 -0.85 -11.38
N PHE A 27 -10.53 -0.05 -11.01
CA PHE A 27 -10.75 1.37 -10.78
C PHE A 27 -11.39 2.01 -12.02
N SER A 28 -12.42 2.82 -11.80
CA SER A 28 -12.92 3.76 -12.78
C SER A 28 -11.83 4.74 -13.19
N ASP A 29 -12.01 5.41 -14.32
CA ASP A 29 -11.03 6.39 -14.78
C ASP A 29 -10.94 7.60 -13.83
N ALA A 30 -12.03 7.92 -13.12
CA ALA A 30 -12.02 8.92 -12.06
C ALA A 30 -11.13 8.49 -10.88
N GLU A 31 -11.26 7.24 -10.41
CA GLU A 31 -10.43 6.69 -9.33
C GLU A 31 -8.96 6.62 -9.73
N LYS A 32 -8.66 6.18 -10.96
CA LYS A 32 -7.29 6.20 -11.49
C LYS A 32 -6.69 7.61 -11.48
N LYS A 33 -7.48 8.63 -11.83
CA LYS A 33 -7.03 10.03 -11.81
C LYS A 33 -6.72 10.50 -10.39
N ILE A 34 -7.52 10.09 -9.40
CA ILE A 34 -7.26 10.40 -7.99
C ILE A 34 -5.96 9.72 -7.54
N ILE A 35 -5.78 8.43 -7.82
CA ILE A 35 -4.56 7.69 -7.49
C ILE A 35 -3.32 8.37 -8.12
N ALA A 36 -3.41 8.76 -9.39
CA ALA A 36 -2.33 9.46 -10.07
C ALA A 36 -1.98 10.81 -9.42
N SER A 37 -2.96 11.52 -8.86
CA SER A 37 -2.72 12.81 -8.16
C SER A 37 -1.98 12.65 -6.82
N LEU A 38 -1.94 11.44 -6.26
CA LEU A 38 -1.28 11.12 -5.00
C LEU A 38 0.14 10.55 -5.21
N ALA A 39 0.57 10.42 -6.47
CA ALA A 39 1.83 9.78 -6.80
C ALA A 39 3.01 10.72 -6.48
N LEU A 40 3.84 10.33 -5.51
CA LEU A 40 4.99 11.13 -5.05
C LEU A 40 6.00 11.46 -6.17
N ASN A 41 6.07 10.64 -7.21
CA ASN A 41 6.94 10.87 -8.37
C ASN A 41 6.44 12.00 -9.30
N THR A 42 5.24 12.52 -9.08
CA THR A 42 4.72 13.70 -9.81
C THR A 42 5.02 15.00 -9.08
N LEU A 43 5.53 14.93 -7.85
CA LEU A 43 5.92 16.12 -7.10
C LEU A 43 7.17 16.76 -7.72
N PRO A 44 7.28 18.10 -7.69
CA PRO A 44 8.52 18.78 -8.06
C PRO A 44 9.71 18.28 -7.23
N SER A 45 10.92 18.44 -7.77
CA SER A 45 12.14 18.18 -6.99
C SER A 45 12.11 18.94 -5.67
N LEU A 46 12.57 18.29 -4.61
CA LEU A 46 12.71 18.90 -3.30
C LEU A 46 13.65 20.10 -3.41
N LYS A 47 13.26 21.23 -2.81
CA LYS A 47 14.13 22.39 -2.67
C LYS A 47 15.12 22.13 -1.53
N PRO A 48 16.37 22.63 -1.61
CA PRO A 48 17.32 22.52 -0.51
C PRO A 48 16.75 23.11 0.78
N ASP A 49 16.91 22.41 1.90
CA ASP A 49 16.52 22.89 3.21
C ASP A 49 17.61 23.83 3.77
N THR A 50 17.31 25.12 3.86
CA THR A 50 18.25 26.13 4.36
C THR A 50 18.41 26.11 5.88
N THR A 51 17.58 25.37 6.59
CA THR A 51 17.61 25.27 8.07
C THR A 51 18.37 24.04 8.56
N ASN A 52 18.55 23.05 7.69
CA ASN A 52 19.29 21.83 7.98
C ASN A 52 20.46 21.65 7.01
N GLN A 53 21.63 22.14 7.41
CA GLN A 53 22.88 22.01 6.63
C GLN A 53 23.29 20.56 6.32
N TYR A 54 22.72 19.56 7.01
CA TYR A 54 23.02 18.15 6.81
C TYR A 54 21.90 17.38 6.09
N GLY A 55 20.83 18.07 5.65
CA GLY A 55 19.64 17.44 5.08
C GLY A 55 19.93 16.52 3.90
N ASP A 56 20.91 16.89 3.07
CA ASP A 56 21.31 16.13 1.88
C ASP A 56 22.58 15.29 2.08
N VAL A 57 23.11 15.19 3.31
CA VAL A 57 24.32 14.40 3.61
C VAL A 57 23.93 12.92 3.83
N PRO A 58 24.36 11.98 2.98
CA PRO A 58 23.88 10.59 3.05
C PRO A 58 24.14 9.89 4.40
N ALA A 59 25.29 10.18 5.02
CA ALA A 59 25.63 9.62 6.33
C ALA A 59 24.70 10.13 7.45
N ALA A 60 24.28 11.40 7.38
CA ALA A 60 23.34 11.98 8.34
C ALA A 60 21.94 11.38 8.18
N ALA A 61 21.49 11.16 6.93
CA ALA A 61 20.24 10.48 6.64
C ALA A 61 20.24 9.03 7.17
N ALA A 62 21.34 8.29 6.98
CA ALA A 62 21.48 6.92 7.50
C ALA A 62 21.43 6.87 9.05
N LEU A 63 22.10 7.81 9.71
CA LEU A 63 22.04 7.95 11.17
C LEU A 63 20.62 8.30 11.64
N GLY A 64 19.99 9.29 11.02
CA GLY A 64 18.61 9.69 11.33
C GLY A 64 17.63 8.53 11.17
N SER A 65 17.77 7.75 10.09
CA SER A 65 16.98 6.53 9.89
C SER A 65 17.22 5.51 11.01
N THR A 66 18.44 5.36 11.51
CA THR A 66 18.71 4.45 12.63
C THR A 66 17.99 4.92 13.90
N LEU A 67 18.11 6.21 14.23
CA LEU A 67 17.51 6.80 15.43
C LEU A 67 15.98 6.81 15.38
N PHE A 68 15.37 6.95 14.20
CA PHE A 68 13.91 6.95 14.04
C PHE A 68 13.24 5.68 14.58
N PHE A 69 13.92 4.54 14.49
CA PHE A 69 13.45 3.25 14.99
C PHE A 69 14.03 2.88 16.37
N ASP A 70 14.93 3.69 16.93
CA ASP A 70 15.60 3.37 18.18
C ASP A 70 14.72 3.72 19.39
N ALA A 71 14.09 2.70 19.99
CA ALA A 71 13.30 2.87 21.20
C ALA A 71 14.15 3.26 22.43
N GLY A 72 15.47 3.05 22.38
CA GLY A 72 16.41 3.51 23.41
C GLY A 72 16.49 5.04 23.55
N MET A 73 15.91 5.78 22.59
CA MET A 73 15.72 7.23 22.68
C MET A 73 14.58 7.64 23.64
N SER A 74 13.67 6.73 24.01
CA SER A 74 12.72 6.99 25.11
C SER A 74 13.32 6.64 26.47
N ARG A 75 12.85 7.33 27.51
CA ARG A 75 13.32 7.15 28.89
C ARG A 75 13.21 5.70 29.38
N ASP A 76 12.19 4.99 28.94
CA ASP A 76 11.84 3.64 29.37
C ASP A 76 12.12 2.57 28.31
N GLY A 77 12.64 2.95 27.13
CA GLY A 77 12.99 2.02 26.06
C GLY A 77 11.78 1.44 25.31
N THR A 78 10.58 2.02 25.45
CA THR A 78 9.34 1.44 24.89
C THR A 78 8.78 2.19 23.68
N VAL A 79 9.29 3.39 23.39
CA VAL A 79 8.76 4.26 22.31
C VAL A 79 9.91 4.74 21.42
N SER A 80 9.70 4.68 20.11
CA SER A 80 10.50 5.37 19.09
C SER A 80 9.60 6.30 18.26
N CYS A 81 10.16 7.04 17.31
CA CYS A 81 9.36 7.83 16.38
C CYS A 81 8.47 6.96 15.46
N SER A 82 8.83 5.69 15.28
CA SER A 82 8.11 4.74 14.43
C SER A 82 7.03 3.93 15.17
N THR A 83 6.86 4.11 16.48
CA THR A 83 5.93 3.32 17.31
C THR A 83 4.52 3.89 17.26
#